data_AF-A0A838VJZ6-F1
#
_entry.id   AF-A0A838VJZ6-F1
#
_cell.length_a   1.000
_cell.length_b   1.000
_cell.length_c   1.000
_cell.angle_alpha   90.00
_cell.angle_beta   90.00
_cell.angle_gamma   90.00
#
_symmetry.space_group_name_H-M   'P 1'
#
loop_
_entity.id
_entity.type
_entity.pdbx_description
1 polymer ?
#
loop_
_entity_poly.entity_id
_entity_poly.type
_entity_poly.pdbx_seq_one_letter_code
_entity_poly.pdbx_strand_id
1 'polypeptide(L)'
;MKLNIANFTPTTSAEIGSTQQLVAIDTDSLMRLLHQEIQGQVKSSVAIIQAVAQRIATEVERICRKSSRIQTSGQIQSWQTTLAKHRLQKCLHYYQLGSKQGRVELHSTLGGMVYRHIAPAGTQLGFQGRYTIIEDFLQAFYIEAIKAFRRENDVQADYSPRTQLELAEYMAFTEQYAKRRINLPGTFNQQLIVLRAQSFARRQPPETTVDIEMAVESARSEEAETHQRSAAVQQVRAQMMSMPADPGEQ
;
A
#
# COMPACT_ATOMS: atom_id res chain seq x y z
N MET A 1 -5.23 -15.29 62.25
CA MET A 1 -3.96 -14.97 62.96
C MET A 1 -2.93 -15.99 62.50
N LYS A 2 -1.89 -15.58 61.73
CA LYS A 2 -0.53 -15.25 62.23
C LYS A 2 0.12 -16.48 62.91
N LEU A 3 1.30 -17.00 62.57
CA LEU A 3 2.45 -16.53 61.80
C LEU A 3 3.34 -17.73 61.40
N ASN A 4 4.18 -17.46 60.41
CA ASN A 4 5.22 -18.28 59.78
C ASN A 4 6.50 -18.41 60.65
N ILE A 5 7.42 -19.31 60.26
CA ILE A 5 8.91 -19.32 60.35
C ILE A 5 9.34 -20.81 60.39
N ALA A 6 9.70 -21.44 59.27
CA ALA A 6 10.97 -21.39 58.54
C ALA A 6 12.10 -22.27 59.15
N ASN A 7 12.53 -23.29 58.40
CA ASN A 7 13.90 -23.45 57.88
C ASN A 7 14.22 -24.92 57.63
N PHE A 8 14.49 -25.28 56.36
CA PHE A 8 15.56 -26.20 55.98
C PHE A 8 15.87 -26.04 54.48
N THR A 9 17.01 -25.43 54.18
CA THR A 9 17.86 -25.59 52.98
C THR A 9 19.32 -25.36 53.47
N PRO A 10 20.41 -25.64 52.72
CA PRO A 10 20.51 -26.00 51.30
C PRO A 10 21.55 -27.11 50.98
N THR A 11 21.62 -27.57 49.72
CA THR A 11 22.84 -27.91 48.92
C THR A 11 22.35 -28.29 47.51
N THR A 12 22.46 -27.39 46.53
CA THR A 12 23.42 -27.45 45.39
C THR A 12 23.18 -28.69 44.52
N SER A 13 22.62 -28.58 43.31
CA SER A 13 23.30 -27.96 42.16
C SER A 13 22.34 -27.19 41.25
N ALA A 14 22.75 -25.99 40.89
CA ALA A 14 22.18 -25.20 39.81
C ALA A 14 22.63 -25.78 38.47
N GLU A 15 21.68 -26.19 37.64
CA GLU A 15 21.86 -26.20 36.19
C GLU A 15 20.94 -25.13 35.61
N ILE A 16 21.61 -24.06 35.18
CA ILE A 16 21.08 -22.94 34.43
C ILE A 16 20.69 -23.48 33.06
N GLY A 17 19.39 -23.63 32.81
CA GLY A 17 18.83 -23.92 31.49
C GLY A 17 18.88 -22.68 30.60
N SER A 18 20.09 -22.30 30.20
CA SER A 18 20.35 -21.28 29.18
C SER A 18 19.89 -21.75 27.79
N THR A 19 19.10 -20.91 27.15
CA THR A 19 19.25 -20.57 25.72
C THR A 19 18.99 -21.68 24.70
N GLN A 20 17.71 -22.00 24.44
CA GLN A 20 17.31 -22.43 23.10
C GLN A 20 17.12 -21.19 22.20
N GLN A 21 18.23 -20.52 21.85
CA GLN A 21 18.30 -19.77 20.60
C GLN A 21 18.41 -20.81 19.49
N LEU A 22 17.26 -21.27 18.97
CA LEU A 22 17.24 -21.84 17.63
C LEU A 22 17.72 -20.73 16.69
N VAL A 23 18.98 -20.87 16.26
CA VAL A 23 19.69 -19.93 15.42
C VAL A 23 18.83 -19.66 14.19
N ALA A 24 18.20 -18.48 14.11
CA ALA A 24 17.63 -17.98 12.87
C ALA A 24 18.72 -18.02 11.79
N ILE A 25 18.39 -18.07 10.51
CA ILE A 25 19.43 -17.79 9.49
C ILE A 25 19.98 -16.42 9.89
N ASP A 26 21.28 -16.40 10.20
CA ASP A 26 21.99 -15.17 10.51
C ASP A 26 21.69 -14.19 9.37
N THR A 27 21.23 -12.99 9.71
CA THR A 27 20.74 -12.00 8.73
C THR A 27 21.80 -11.76 7.65
N ASP A 28 23.08 -11.87 8.01
CA ASP A 28 24.23 -11.78 7.11
C ASP A 28 24.30 -12.94 6.09
N SER A 29 23.91 -14.15 6.49
CA SER A 29 23.82 -15.30 5.58
C SER A 29 22.67 -15.17 4.59
N LEU A 30 21.52 -14.65 5.03
CA LEU A 30 20.40 -14.35 4.14
C LEU A 30 20.74 -13.22 3.17
N MET A 31 21.41 -12.17 3.65
CA MET A 31 21.90 -11.07 2.84
C MET A 31 22.87 -11.56 1.75
N ARG A 32 23.84 -12.42 2.10
CA ARG A 32 24.80 -12.99 1.13
C ARG A 32 24.10 -13.78 0.03
N LEU A 33 23.10 -14.60 0.39
CA LEU A 33 22.29 -15.35 -0.58
C LEU A 33 21.54 -14.40 -1.52
N LEU A 34 20.84 -13.40 -0.96
CA LEU A 34 20.10 -12.40 -1.74
C LEU A 34 21.03 -11.60 -2.67
N HIS A 35 22.19 -11.20 -2.19
CA HIS A 35 23.19 -10.49 -2.98
C HIS A 35 23.61 -11.31 -4.20
N GLN A 36 23.96 -12.59 -4.00
CA GLN A 36 24.35 -13.50 -5.10
C GLN A 36 23.21 -13.68 -6.11
N GLU A 37 21.98 -13.90 -5.63
CA GLU A 37 20.82 -14.08 -6.52
C GLU A 37 20.49 -12.82 -7.34
N ILE A 38 20.59 -11.62 -6.73
CA ILE A 38 20.38 -10.34 -7.43
C ILE A 38 21.51 -10.10 -8.44
N GLN A 39 22.77 -10.28 -8.03
CA GLN A 39 23.94 -10.04 -8.88
C GLN A 39 23.93 -10.89 -10.15
N GLY A 40 23.40 -12.12 -10.08
CA GLY A 40 23.27 -13.00 -11.24
C GLY A 40 22.20 -12.58 -12.26
N GLN A 41 21.27 -11.69 -11.88
CA GLN A 41 20.07 -11.38 -12.68
C GLN A 41 19.95 -9.89 -13.05
N VAL A 42 20.75 -9.02 -12.43
CA VAL A 42 20.60 -7.58 -12.49
C VAL A 42 21.89 -6.91 -12.91
N LYS A 43 21.77 -5.93 -13.82
CA LYS A 43 22.86 -5.01 -14.17
C LYS A 43 22.73 -3.76 -13.30
N SER A 44 23.43 -3.73 -12.17
CA SER A 44 23.50 -2.56 -11.27
C SER A 44 24.82 -2.56 -10.51
N SER A 45 25.14 -1.47 -9.81
CA SER A 45 26.36 -1.39 -9.01
C SER A 45 26.26 -2.30 -7.78
N VAL A 46 27.40 -2.81 -7.33
CA VAL A 46 27.50 -3.69 -6.15
C VAL A 46 26.90 -3.04 -4.91
N ALA A 47 27.15 -1.74 -4.71
CA ALA A 47 26.61 -0.99 -3.58
C ALA A 47 25.07 -0.95 -3.56
N ILE A 48 24.43 -0.81 -4.73
CA ILE A 48 22.96 -0.79 -4.84
C ILE A 48 22.39 -2.19 -4.60
N ILE A 49 23.03 -3.23 -5.17
CA ILE A 49 22.63 -4.62 -4.96
C ILE A 49 22.69 -4.96 -3.46
N GLN A 50 23.78 -4.59 -2.79
CA GLN A 50 23.95 -4.79 -1.36
C GLN A 50 22.88 -4.04 -0.55
N ALA A 51 22.59 -2.78 -0.88
CA ALA A 51 21.59 -1.99 -0.18
C ALA A 51 20.17 -2.60 -0.30
N VAL A 52 19.80 -3.05 -1.50
CA VAL A 52 18.50 -3.71 -1.75
C VAL A 52 18.44 -5.07 -1.02
N ALA A 53 19.50 -5.87 -1.09
CA ALA A 53 19.58 -7.15 -0.38
C ALA A 53 19.44 -6.96 1.14
N GLN A 54 20.11 -5.96 1.71
CA GLN A 54 20.04 -5.63 3.13
C GLN A 54 18.61 -5.24 3.54
N ARG A 55 17.93 -4.39 2.76
CA ARG A 55 16.54 -3.99 3.06
C ARG A 55 15.59 -5.17 3.01
N ILE A 56 15.70 -6.03 2.00
CA ILE A 56 14.89 -7.25 1.92
C ILE A 56 15.15 -8.16 3.12
N ALA A 57 16.42 -8.41 3.48
CA ALA A 57 16.77 -9.27 4.62
C ALA A 57 16.23 -8.72 5.95
N THR A 58 16.44 -7.42 6.20
CA THR A 58 15.96 -6.72 7.41
C THR A 58 14.45 -6.80 7.53
N GLU A 59 13.73 -6.61 6.42
CA GLU A 59 12.28 -6.68 6.40
C GLU A 59 11.74 -8.11 6.62
N VAL A 60 12.42 -9.12 6.06
CA VAL A 60 12.08 -10.53 6.30
C VAL A 60 12.26 -10.87 7.78
N GLU A 61 13.39 -10.47 8.38
CA GLU A 61 13.65 -10.65 9.81
C GLU A 61 12.57 -9.97 10.65
N ARG A 62 12.22 -8.72 10.32
CA ARG A 62 11.15 -7.97 11.00
C ARG A 62 9.81 -8.69 10.93
N ILE A 63 9.43 -9.25 9.79
CA ILE A 63 8.17 -10.01 9.62
C ILE A 63 8.19 -11.27 10.49
N CYS A 64 9.27 -12.04 10.41
CA CYS A 64 9.42 -13.25 11.20
C CYS A 64 9.30 -12.93 12.68
N ARG A 65 9.99 -11.88 13.16
CA ARG A 65 9.93 -11.44 14.57
C ARG A 65 8.53 -11.00 15.00
N LYS A 66 7.78 -10.29 14.16
CA LYS A 66 6.43 -9.79 14.48
C LYS A 66 5.33 -10.86 14.40
N SER A 67 5.54 -11.92 13.62
CA SER A 67 4.51 -12.93 13.39
C SER A 67 4.52 -14.01 14.48
N SER A 68 3.57 -13.96 15.40
CA SER A 68 3.38 -15.01 16.41
C SER A 68 3.26 -16.40 15.79
N ARG A 69 2.52 -16.54 14.68
CA ARG A 69 2.39 -17.80 13.94
C ARG A 69 3.74 -18.35 13.48
N ILE A 70 4.63 -17.51 12.95
CA ILE A 70 5.97 -17.94 12.51
C ILE A 70 6.83 -18.30 13.72
N GLN A 71 6.79 -17.48 14.77
CA GLN A 71 7.55 -17.72 16.00
C GLN A 71 7.15 -19.05 16.67
N THR A 72 5.85 -19.33 16.78
CA THR A 72 5.32 -20.57 17.36
C THR A 72 5.53 -21.80 16.48
N SER A 73 5.76 -21.63 15.17
CA SER A 73 5.95 -22.76 14.24
C SER A 73 7.27 -23.53 14.45
N GLY A 74 8.27 -22.93 15.12
CA GLY A 74 9.61 -23.50 15.26
C GLY A 74 10.45 -23.55 13.97
N GLN A 75 9.88 -23.19 12.81
CA GLN A 75 10.53 -23.28 11.49
C GLN A 75 10.88 -21.91 10.91
N ILE A 76 11.45 -21.02 11.72
CA ILE A 76 11.71 -19.62 11.35
C ILE A 76 12.60 -19.52 10.10
N GLN A 77 13.65 -20.34 10.01
CA GLN A 77 14.58 -20.33 8.87
C GLN A 77 13.92 -20.63 7.52
N SER A 78 13.01 -21.62 7.50
CA SER A 78 12.25 -21.96 6.30
C SER A 78 11.37 -20.77 5.89
N TRP A 79 10.69 -20.15 6.86
CA TRP A 79 9.89 -18.94 6.61
C TRP A 79 10.74 -17.77 6.11
N GLN A 80 11.92 -17.54 6.69
CA GLN A 80 12.85 -16.49 6.24
C GLN A 80 13.21 -16.70 4.76
N THR A 81 13.63 -17.92 4.40
CA THR A 81 14.01 -18.26 3.03
C THR A 81 12.85 -18.08 2.05
N THR A 82 11.66 -18.60 2.37
CA THR A 82 10.48 -18.47 1.51
C THR A 82 10.04 -17.01 1.35
N LEU A 83 10.02 -16.23 2.43
CA LEU A 83 9.66 -14.81 2.38
C LEU A 83 10.68 -13.99 1.58
N ALA A 84 11.97 -14.25 1.77
CA ALA A 84 13.04 -13.60 1.02
C ALA A 84 12.93 -13.88 -0.47
N LYS A 85 12.76 -15.16 -0.86
CA LYS A 85 12.56 -15.55 -2.26
C LYS A 85 11.34 -14.88 -2.89
N HIS A 86 10.20 -14.88 -2.21
CA HIS A 86 8.99 -14.26 -2.75
C HIS A 86 9.16 -12.74 -2.93
N ARG A 87 9.78 -12.06 -1.96
CA ARG A 87 10.07 -10.62 -2.05
C ARG A 87 11.04 -10.31 -3.18
N LEU A 88 12.11 -11.09 -3.31
CA LEU A 88 13.10 -10.94 -4.35
C LEU A 88 12.48 -11.19 -5.74
N GLN A 89 11.72 -12.25 -5.91
CA GLN A 89 11.02 -12.55 -7.17
C GLN A 89 10.10 -11.40 -7.60
N LYS A 90 9.38 -10.78 -6.65
CA LYS A 90 8.55 -9.60 -6.94
C LYS A 90 9.37 -8.39 -7.38
N CYS A 91 10.50 -8.13 -6.72
CA CYS A 91 11.43 -7.08 -7.14
C CYS A 91 11.98 -7.37 -8.55
N LEU A 92 12.47 -8.59 -8.80
CA LEU A 92 13.01 -8.99 -10.09
C LEU A 92 11.98 -8.97 -11.22
N HIS A 93 10.72 -9.33 -10.93
CA HIS A 93 9.63 -9.22 -11.89
C HIS A 93 9.46 -7.77 -12.36
N TYR A 94 9.37 -6.81 -11.44
CA TYR A 94 9.30 -5.39 -11.78
C TYR A 94 10.59 -4.88 -12.45
N TYR A 95 11.75 -5.44 -12.10
CA TYR A 95 13.01 -5.12 -12.77
C TYR A 95 12.99 -5.56 -14.23
N GLN A 96 12.53 -6.79 -14.52
CA GLN A 96 12.43 -7.35 -15.87
C GLN A 96 11.42 -6.61 -16.75
N LEU A 97 10.30 -6.16 -16.17
CA LEU A 97 9.35 -5.28 -16.88
C LEU A 97 9.97 -3.92 -17.26
N GLY A 98 10.94 -3.46 -16.47
CA GLY A 98 11.56 -2.15 -16.66
C GLY A 98 10.66 -0.99 -16.21
N SER A 99 11.17 0.24 -16.35
CA SER A 99 10.55 1.44 -15.75
C SER A 99 9.14 1.73 -16.30
N LYS A 100 8.97 1.71 -17.63
CA LYS A 100 7.69 2.08 -18.26
C LYS A 100 6.61 1.02 -18.02
N GLN A 101 6.90 -0.22 -18.41
CA GLN A 101 5.92 -1.30 -18.29
C GLN A 101 5.61 -1.63 -16.82
N GLY A 102 6.62 -1.58 -15.93
CA GLY A 102 6.41 -1.80 -14.49
C GLY A 102 5.45 -0.79 -13.88
N ARG A 103 5.52 0.49 -14.26
CA ARG A 103 4.58 1.53 -13.80
C ARG A 103 3.18 1.29 -14.33
N VAL A 104 3.03 0.92 -15.60
CA VAL A 104 1.73 0.59 -16.21
C VAL A 104 1.10 -0.61 -15.49
N GLU A 105 1.88 -1.66 -15.27
CA GLU A 105 1.44 -2.88 -14.58
C GLU A 105 1.00 -2.58 -13.14
N LEU A 106 1.82 -1.84 -12.39
CA LEU A 106 1.49 -1.41 -11.04
C LEU A 106 0.21 -0.57 -11.02
N HIS A 107 0.12 0.43 -11.89
CA HIS A 107 -1.04 1.33 -11.96
C HIS A 107 -2.33 0.56 -12.30
N SER A 108 -2.29 -0.31 -13.31
CA SER A 108 -3.41 -1.17 -13.68
C SER A 108 -3.84 -2.08 -12.53
N THR A 109 -2.86 -2.73 -11.88
CA THR A 109 -3.10 -3.61 -10.73
C THR A 109 -3.79 -2.89 -9.58
N LEU A 110 -3.29 -1.71 -9.20
CA LEU A 110 -3.88 -0.92 -8.11
C LEU A 110 -5.23 -0.33 -8.49
N GLY A 111 -5.37 0.18 -9.72
CA GLY A 111 -6.63 0.70 -10.27
C GLY A 111 -7.73 -0.34 -10.24
N GLY A 112 -7.44 -1.57 -10.65
CA GLY A 112 -8.38 -2.69 -10.60
C GLY A 112 -8.87 -3.02 -9.18
N MET A 113 -8.00 -2.88 -8.16
CA MET A 113 -8.39 -3.10 -6.75
C MET A 113 -9.37 -2.03 -6.24
N VAL A 114 -9.24 -0.80 -6.72
CA VAL A 114 -10.02 0.34 -6.21
C VAL A 114 -11.22 0.71 -7.09
N TYR A 115 -11.31 0.18 -8.31
CA TYR A 115 -12.31 0.54 -9.31
C TYR A 115 -13.76 0.54 -8.77
N ARG A 116 -14.10 -0.44 -7.93
CA ARG A 116 -15.44 -0.56 -7.31
C ARG A 116 -15.64 0.33 -6.08
N HIS A 117 -14.57 0.82 -5.48
CA HIS A 117 -14.57 1.51 -4.18
C HIS A 117 -14.35 3.01 -4.29
N ILE A 118 -14.03 3.50 -5.49
CA ILE A 118 -13.67 4.89 -5.73
C ILE A 118 -14.87 5.80 -5.96
N ALA A 119 -16.02 5.24 -6.37
CA ALA A 119 -17.24 5.99 -6.59
C ALA A 119 -18.18 5.86 -5.38
N PRO A 120 -18.82 6.96 -4.93
CA PRO A 120 -19.87 6.90 -3.92
C PRO A 120 -21.02 5.99 -4.36
N ALA A 121 -21.67 5.35 -3.39
CA ALA A 121 -22.84 4.52 -3.67
C ALA A 121 -23.99 5.40 -4.20
N GLY A 122 -24.47 5.11 -5.41
CA GLY A 122 -25.55 5.84 -6.07
C GLY A 122 -25.11 6.74 -7.23
N THR A 123 -23.82 7.02 -7.39
CA THR A 123 -23.30 7.81 -8.53
C THR A 123 -23.10 6.92 -9.75
N GLN A 124 -23.69 7.27 -10.89
CA GLN A 124 -23.55 6.54 -12.16
C GLN A 124 -22.38 7.06 -13.00
N LEU A 125 -21.19 7.20 -12.39
CA LEU A 125 -19.99 7.56 -13.12
C LEU A 125 -19.69 6.50 -14.20
N GLY A 126 -19.63 6.96 -15.45
CA GLY A 126 -19.14 6.18 -16.58
C GLY A 126 -17.67 5.76 -16.40
N PHE A 127 -17.19 4.88 -17.28
CA PHE A 127 -15.82 4.33 -17.21
C PHE A 127 -14.75 5.42 -17.13
N GLN A 128 -14.84 6.45 -17.99
CA GLN A 128 -13.86 7.51 -18.06
C GLN A 128 -13.83 8.36 -16.79
N GLY A 129 -14.99 8.69 -16.22
CA GLY A 129 -15.05 9.45 -14.97
C GLY A 129 -14.43 8.71 -13.80
N ARG A 130 -14.70 7.39 -13.69
CA ARG A 130 -14.02 6.54 -12.69
C ARG A 130 -12.52 6.50 -12.92
N TYR A 131 -12.08 6.40 -14.17
CA TYR A 131 -10.67 6.36 -14.51
C TYR A 131 -9.94 7.63 -14.05
N THR A 132 -10.49 8.82 -14.33
CA THR A 132 -9.93 10.10 -13.86
C THR A 132 -9.81 10.17 -12.34
N ILE A 133 -10.86 9.75 -11.63
CA ILE A 133 -10.89 9.72 -10.15
C ILE A 133 -9.83 8.73 -9.61
N ILE A 134 -9.65 7.59 -10.27
CA ILE A 134 -8.62 6.61 -9.91
C ILE A 134 -7.22 7.19 -10.10
N GLU A 135 -6.98 7.93 -11.17
CA GLU A 135 -5.67 8.55 -11.42
C GLU A 135 -5.28 9.52 -10.30
N ASP A 136 -6.20 10.41 -9.90
CA ASP A 136 -5.97 11.35 -8.79
C ASP A 136 -5.74 10.62 -7.46
N PHE A 137 -6.59 9.64 -7.15
CA PHE A 137 -6.41 8.81 -5.97
C PHE A 137 -5.06 8.09 -5.95
N LEU A 138 -4.66 7.47 -7.07
CA LEU A 138 -3.40 6.73 -7.14
C LEU A 138 -2.20 7.67 -7.05
N GLN A 139 -2.27 8.88 -7.60
CA GLN A 139 -1.23 9.89 -7.43
C GLN A 139 -1.01 10.21 -5.95
N ALA A 140 -2.08 10.48 -5.20
CA ALA A 140 -1.99 10.70 -3.75
C ALA A 140 -1.48 9.44 -3.01
N PHE A 141 -1.91 8.26 -3.44
CA PHE A 141 -1.50 6.98 -2.84
C PHE A 141 -0.01 6.69 -3.07
N TYR A 142 0.56 7.01 -4.24
CA TYR A 142 1.99 6.85 -4.47
C TYR A 142 2.83 7.75 -3.56
N ILE A 143 2.36 8.96 -3.26
CA ILE A 143 3.00 9.84 -2.28
C ILE A 143 2.94 9.24 -0.87
N GLU A 144 1.82 8.63 -0.49
CA GLU A 144 1.72 7.88 0.77
C GLU A 144 2.70 6.68 0.79
N ALA A 145 2.74 5.91 -0.30
CA ALA A 145 3.55 4.71 -0.41
C ALA A 145 5.05 5.01 -0.31
N ILE A 146 5.56 6.06 -0.97
CA ILE A 146 6.98 6.43 -0.84
C ILE A 146 7.33 6.91 0.58
N LYS A 147 6.42 7.62 1.25
CA LYS A 147 6.60 8.00 2.67
C LYS A 147 6.64 6.77 3.57
N ALA A 148 5.79 5.78 3.32
CA ALA A 148 5.82 4.51 4.03
C ALA A 148 7.10 3.73 3.74
N PHE A 149 7.54 3.68 2.49
CA PHE A 149 8.80 3.05 2.08
C PHE A 149 9.98 3.64 2.86
N ARG A 150 10.06 4.98 2.94
CA ARG A 150 11.12 5.69 3.67
C ARG A 150 11.17 5.32 5.14
N ARG A 151 10.00 5.31 5.80
CA ARG A 151 9.89 4.95 7.23
C ARG A 151 10.16 3.48 7.51
N GLU A 152 9.71 2.56 6.65
CA GLU A 152 9.84 1.12 6.90
C GLU A 152 11.25 0.59 6.57
N ASN A 153 11.99 1.25 5.69
CA ASN A 153 13.34 0.85 5.28
C ASN A 153 14.46 1.71 5.86
N ASP A 154 14.14 2.66 6.75
CA ASP A 154 15.10 3.58 7.38
C ASP A 154 16.03 4.29 6.38
N VAL A 155 15.45 4.78 5.27
CA VAL A 155 16.17 5.56 4.26
C VAL A 155 15.91 7.05 4.45
N GLN A 156 16.78 7.89 3.88
CA GLN A 156 16.71 9.35 4.01
C GLN A 156 15.34 9.92 3.58
N ALA A 157 14.96 11.03 4.20
CA ALA A 157 13.64 11.64 4.01
C ALA A 157 13.41 12.14 2.57
N ASP A 158 14.47 12.45 1.83
CA ASP A 158 14.49 12.89 0.44
C ASP A 158 14.74 11.74 -0.56
N TYR A 159 14.88 10.50 -0.07
CA TYR A 159 15.17 9.34 -0.90
C TYR A 159 14.16 9.19 -2.04
N SER A 160 14.67 9.10 -3.27
CA SER A 160 13.91 8.75 -4.46
C SER A 160 14.65 7.65 -5.21
N PRO A 161 13.94 6.66 -5.80
CA PRO A 161 14.59 5.61 -6.58
C PRO A 161 15.29 6.21 -7.79
N ARG A 162 16.62 6.06 -7.88
CA ARG A 162 17.42 6.64 -8.99
C ARG A 162 17.83 5.59 -10.02
N THR A 163 17.86 4.33 -9.61
CA THR A 163 18.19 3.20 -10.50
C THR A 163 16.99 2.31 -10.76
N GLN A 164 17.06 1.52 -11.83
CA GLN A 164 15.99 0.59 -12.19
C GLN A 164 15.74 -0.46 -11.09
N LEU A 165 16.80 -0.91 -10.40
CA LEU A 165 16.65 -1.88 -9.31
C LEU A 165 15.90 -1.27 -8.11
N GLU A 166 16.26 -0.05 -7.71
CA GLU A 166 15.56 0.67 -6.64
C GLU A 166 14.11 0.98 -7.02
N LEU A 167 13.87 1.34 -8.29
CA LEU A 167 12.51 1.56 -8.77
C LEU A 167 11.69 0.28 -8.71
N ALA A 168 12.27 -0.85 -9.10
CA ALA A 168 11.63 -2.16 -9.03
C ALA A 168 11.32 -2.58 -7.58
N GLU A 169 12.25 -2.35 -6.66
CA GLU A 169 12.02 -2.55 -5.22
C GLU A 169 10.88 -1.68 -4.71
N TYR A 170 10.86 -0.39 -5.07
CA TYR A 170 9.78 0.52 -4.70
C TYR A 170 8.41 0.09 -5.26
N MET A 171 8.35 -0.36 -6.52
CA MET A 171 7.10 -0.86 -7.14
C MET A 171 6.61 -2.13 -6.44
N ALA A 172 7.51 -3.08 -6.16
CA ALA A 172 7.19 -4.29 -5.41
C ALA A 172 6.69 -3.97 -4.00
N PHE A 173 7.34 -3.04 -3.31
CA PHE A 173 6.89 -2.56 -2.00
C PHE A 173 5.51 -1.92 -2.08
N THR A 174 5.27 -1.06 -3.08
CA THR A 174 4.00 -0.34 -3.23
C THR A 174 2.84 -1.30 -3.45
N GLU A 175 3.01 -2.31 -4.31
CA GLU A 175 2.03 -3.38 -4.52
C GLU A 175 1.70 -4.10 -3.19
N GLN A 176 2.73 -4.45 -2.41
CA GLN A 176 2.54 -5.13 -1.13
C GLN A 176 1.90 -4.23 -0.07
N TYR A 177 2.30 -2.96 -0.01
CA TYR A 177 1.76 -1.96 0.90
C TYR A 177 0.26 -1.76 0.65
N ALA A 178 -0.15 -1.67 -0.62
CA ALA A 178 -1.55 -1.61 -1.02
C ALA A 178 -2.35 -2.85 -0.57
N LYS A 179 -1.77 -4.05 -0.75
CA LYS A 179 -2.40 -5.33 -0.41
C LYS A 179 -2.43 -5.64 1.10
N ARG A 180 -1.80 -4.82 1.95
CA ARG A 180 -1.74 -5.03 3.39
C ARG A 180 -3.14 -5.08 3.97
N ARG A 181 -3.42 -6.12 4.77
CA ARG A 181 -4.71 -6.26 5.47
C ARG A 181 -4.70 -5.43 6.76
N ILE A 182 -5.77 -4.67 6.95
CA ILE A 182 -6.08 -3.92 8.15
C ILE A 182 -7.28 -4.60 8.81
N ASN A 183 -7.12 -4.96 10.08
CA ASN A 183 -8.19 -5.55 10.88
C ASN A 183 -9.01 -4.41 11.48
N LEU A 184 -10.30 -4.37 11.17
CA LEU A 184 -11.24 -3.39 11.70
C LEU A 184 -11.97 -3.97 12.93
N PRO A 185 -12.54 -3.12 13.79
CA PRO A 185 -13.47 -3.56 14.83
C PRO A 185 -14.61 -4.38 14.20
N GLY A 186 -14.94 -5.54 14.79
CA GLY A 186 -16.02 -6.41 14.29
C GLY A 186 -15.61 -7.51 13.31
N THR A 187 -14.35 -7.98 13.35
CA THR A 187 -13.81 -9.13 12.57
C THR A 187 -13.66 -8.93 11.05
N PHE A 188 -13.90 -7.71 10.56
CA PHE A 188 -13.70 -7.40 9.14
C PHE A 188 -12.24 -7.09 8.85
N ASN A 189 -11.72 -7.72 7.78
CA ASN A 189 -10.37 -7.47 7.29
C ASN A 189 -10.47 -6.86 5.89
N GLN A 190 -9.89 -5.68 5.70
CA GLN A 190 -9.90 -4.99 4.41
C GLN A 190 -8.47 -4.63 3.98
N GLN A 191 -8.26 -4.52 2.67
CA GLN A 191 -6.98 -4.05 2.14
C GLN A 191 -6.82 -2.56 2.40
N LEU A 192 -5.59 -2.14 2.71
CA LEU A 192 -5.27 -0.74 2.97
C LEU A 192 -5.71 0.17 1.84
N ILE A 193 -5.39 -0.20 0.59
CA ILE A 193 -5.74 0.64 -0.57
C ILE A 193 -7.26 0.80 -0.74
N VAL A 194 -8.04 -0.24 -0.42
CA VAL A 194 -9.51 -0.20 -0.47
C VAL A 194 -10.06 0.76 0.59
N LEU A 195 -9.54 0.69 1.82
CA LEU A 195 -9.92 1.62 2.89
C LEU A 195 -9.60 3.08 2.52
N ARG A 196 -8.45 3.32 1.89
CA ARG A 196 -8.06 4.63 1.38
C ARG A 196 -9.00 5.11 0.28
N ALA A 197 -9.32 4.24 -0.69
CA ALA A 197 -10.24 4.57 -1.79
C ALA A 197 -11.64 4.94 -1.28
N GLN A 198 -12.18 4.17 -0.33
CA GLN A 198 -13.49 4.48 0.29
C GLN A 198 -13.46 5.82 1.04
N SER A 199 -12.37 6.10 1.75
CA SER A 199 -12.20 7.37 2.46
C SER A 199 -12.06 8.55 1.50
N PHE A 200 -11.40 8.32 0.36
CA PHE A 200 -11.26 9.30 -0.72
C PHE A 200 -12.61 9.60 -1.37
N ALA A 201 -13.37 8.56 -1.75
CA ALA A 201 -14.72 8.70 -2.33
C ALA A 201 -15.67 9.50 -1.44
N ARG A 202 -15.64 9.29 -0.11
CA ARG A 202 -16.47 10.03 0.86
C ARG A 202 -16.12 11.50 1.01
N ARG A 203 -14.90 11.89 0.61
CA ARG A 203 -14.42 13.28 0.69
C ARG A 203 -14.63 14.03 -0.61
N GLN A 204 -15.03 13.35 -1.68
CA GLN A 204 -15.30 14.03 -2.94
C GLN A 204 -16.57 14.87 -2.80
N PRO A 205 -16.53 16.16 -3.15
CA PRO A 205 -17.73 16.97 -3.26
C PRO A 205 -18.70 16.34 -4.27
N PRO A 206 -20.02 16.36 -4.01
CA PRO A 206 -21.01 15.86 -4.96
C PRO A 206 -20.91 16.59 -6.31
N GLU A 207 -20.51 17.86 -6.32
CA GLU A 207 -20.35 18.68 -7.54
C GLU A 207 -19.28 18.11 -8.47
N THR A 208 -18.17 17.60 -7.92
CA THR A 208 -17.08 17.00 -8.70
C THR A 208 -17.56 15.78 -9.52
N THR A 209 -18.55 15.04 -9.04
CA THR A 209 -19.11 13.91 -9.80
C THR A 209 -19.94 14.38 -10.99
N VAL A 210 -20.66 15.50 -10.85
CA VAL A 210 -21.48 16.11 -11.91
C VAL A 210 -20.58 16.76 -12.96
N ASP A 211 -19.55 17.50 -12.56
CA ASP A 211 -18.61 18.15 -13.48
C ASP A 211 -17.88 17.14 -14.38
N ILE A 212 -17.51 15.99 -13.83
CA ILE A 212 -16.86 14.92 -14.59
C ILE A 212 -17.82 14.29 -15.58
N GLU A 213 -19.09 14.05 -15.20
CA GLU A 213 -20.12 13.56 -16.12
C GLU A 213 -20.36 14.56 -17.26
N MET A 214 -20.54 15.84 -16.94
CA MET A 214 -20.70 16.90 -17.94
C MET A 214 -19.50 17.04 -18.88
N ALA A 215 -18.27 16.96 -18.35
CA ALA A 215 -17.06 17.00 -19.16
C ALA A 215 -16.95 15.78 -20.10
N VAL A 216 -17.36 14.60 -19.65
CA VAL A 216 -17.33 13.36 -20.45
C VAL A 216 -18.44 13.36 -21.52
N GLU A 217 -19.63 13.84 -21.18
CA GLU A 217 -20.75 13.98 -22.12
C GLU A 217 -20.47 15.06 -23.16
N SER A 218 -19.87 16.19 -22.77
CA SER A 218 -19.52 17.26 -23.72
C SER A 218 -18.45 16.86 -24.76
N ALA A 219 -17.66 15.82 -24.49
CA ALA A 219 -16.69 15.27 -25.43
C ALA A 219 -17.31 14.34 -26.49
N ARG A 220 -18.60 13.99 -26.38
CA ARG A 220 -19.37 13.22 -27.37
C ARG A 220 -20.47 14.13 -27.95
N SER A 221 -20.30 14.48 -29.23
CA SER A 221 -21.06 15.51 -29.98
C SER A 221 -22.61 15.50 -29.87
N GLU A 222 -23.20 16.68 -30.14
CA GLU A 222 -24.61 16.99 -30.53
C GLU A 222 -25.79 16.64 -29.59
N GLU A 223 -25.58 16.06 -28.39
CA GLU A 223 -26.69 15.80 -27.43
C GLU A 223 -27.01 16.96 -26.47
N ALA A 224 -26.38 18.13 -26.67
CA ALA A 224 -26.60 19.33 -25.86
C ALA A 224 -28.06 19.83 -25.87
N GLU A 225 -28.83 19.52 -26.92
CA GLU A 225 -30.26 19.88 -26.99
C GLU A 225 -31.16 18.96 -26.14
N THR A 226 -30.78 17.69 -25.95
CA THR A 226 -31.56 16.73 -25.16
C THR A 226 -31.41 17.00 -23.66
N HIS A 227 -30.22 17.43 -23.24
CA HIS A 227 -29.92 17.79 -21.85
C HIS A 227 -30.55 19.11 -21.39
N GLN A 228 -30.77 20.08 -22.29
CA GLN A 228 -31.58 21.28 -21.99
C GLN A 228 -33.03 20.94 -21.59
N ARG A 229 -33.53 19.77 -21.97
CA ARG A 229 -34.88 19.28 -21.65
C ARG A 229 -34.91 18.38 -20.41
N SER A 230 -33.78 18.10 -19.77
CA SER A 230 -33.72 17.29 -18.55
C SER A 230 -34.39 18.01 -17.36
N ALA A 231 -35.23 17.28 -16.63
CA ALA A 231 -35.98 17.80 -15.48
C ALA A 231 -35.05 18.33 -14.36
N ALA A 232 -33.85 17.77 -14.23
CA ALA A 232 -32.85 18.24 -13.26
C ALA A 232 -32.31 19.64 -13.62
N VAL A 233 -32.07 19.90 -14.91
CA VAL A 233 -31.60 21.21 -15.40
C VAL A 233 -32.71 22.27 -15.24
N GLN A 234 -33.97 21.88 -15.44
CA GLN A 234 -35.11 22.77 -15.20
C GLN A 234 -35.31 23.09 -13.71
N GLN A 235 -35.06 22.13 -12.81
CA GLN A 235 -35.13 22.36 -11.36
C GLN A 235 -34.04 23.32 -10.88
N VAL A 236 -32.79 23.15 -11.33
CA VAL A 236 -31.69 24.07 -10.99
C VAL A 236 -31.97 25.48 -11.54
N ARG A 237 -32.52 25.58 -12.76
CA ARG A 237 -32.93 26.87 -13.34
C ARG A 237 -34.05 27.54 -12.53
N ALA A 238 -35.07 26.78 -12.12
CA ALA A 238 -36.14 27.30 -11.27
C ALA A 238 -35.62 27.76 -9.89
N GLN A 239 -34.61 27.07 -9.35
CA GLN A 239 -34.00 27.44 -8.08
C GLN A 239 -33.13 28.71 -8.19
N MET A 240 -32.43 28.91 -9.32
CA MET A 240 -31.70 30.16 -9.59
C MET A 240 -32.63 31.34 -9.88
N MET A 241 -33.80 31.11 -10.50
CA MET A 241 -34.81 32.16 -10.75
C MET A 241 -35.64 32.53 -9.50
N SER A 242 -35.56 31.73 -8.43
CA SER A 242 -36.25 31.98 -7.17
C SER A 242 -35.35 32.55 -6.07
N MET A 243 -34.08 32.81 -6.35
CA MET A 243 -33.27 33.63 -5.46
C MET A 243 -33.73 35.09 -5.54
N PRO A 244 -34.25 35.69 -4.45
CA PRO A 244 -34.56 37.11 -4.43
C PRO A 244 -33.28 37.92 -4.61
N ALA A 245 -33.36 39.00 -5.39
CA ALA A 245 -32.26 39.94 -5.58
C ALA A 245 -31.76 40.47 -4.22
N ASP A 246 -30.44 40.54 -4.10
CA ASP A 246 -29.72 41.06 -2.93
C ASP A 246 -30.22 42.48 -2.57
N PRO A 247 -30.68 42.74 -1.34
CA PRO A 247 -31.21 44.05 -0.94
C PRO A 247 -30.11 45.09 -0.66
N GLY A 248 -29.05 45.09 -1.46
CA GLY A 248 -27.83 45.90 -1.27
C GLY A 248 -27.69 47.13 -2.19
N GLU A 249 -28.63 47.38 -3.10
CA GLU A 249 -28.62 48.57 -3.97
C GLU A 249 -29.88 49.44 -3.77
N GLN A 250 -29.87 50.25 -2.72
CA GLN A 250 -30.63 51.51 -2.62
C GLN A 250 -29.81 52.59 -1.92
#